data_AF-A0A973JRD7-F1
#
_entry.id   AF-A0A973JRD7-F1
#
_cell.length_a   1.000
_cell.length_b   1.000
_cell.length_c   1.000
_cell.angle_alpha   90.00
_cell.angle_beta   90.00
_cell.angle_gamma   90.00
#
_symmetry.space_group_name_H-M   'P 1'
#
loop_
_entity.id
_entity.type
_entity.pdbx_description
1 polymer ?
#
loop_
_entity_poly.entity_id
_entity_poly.type
_entity_poly.pdbx_seq_one_letter_code
_entity_poly.pdbx_strand_id
1 'polypeptide(L)'
;MKRLIIILFFTVAGAQFSFAQQMPLYSQYLYNKFLINPAAAGSEGYTSFNITAREQWIGYAGAPRTYSLSYQTRFTKKKYSLDKNIFGNNKYRAKTEGRTGLGIGLISDKNGLVQRTGFQVAYSYHVWVQDYTQLSMGLAATGYHYIINADDESFKDPSEPWLTDNLRRGVFVPDLYFGR
;
A
#
# COMPACT_ATOMS: atom_id res chain seq x y z
N MET A 1 -15.42 -10.57 -50.63
CA MET A 1 -16.11 -11.40 -49.61
C MET A 1 -15.17 -12.39 -48.91
N LYS A 2 -14.42 -13.25 -49.64
CA LYS A 2 -13.51 -14.24 -49.03
C LYS A 2 -12.45 -13.66 -48.07
N ARG A 3 -11.92 -12.46 -48.36
CA ARG A 3 -10.94 -11.76 -47.49
C ARG A 3 -11.52 -11.28 -46.16
N LEU A 4 -12.80 -10.89 -46.13
CA LEU A 4 -13.48 -10.47 -44.90
C LEU A 4 -13.74 -11.66 -43.97
N ILE A 5 -14.03 -12.83 -44.54
CA ILE A 5 -14.22 -14.08 -43.78
C ILE A 5 -12.91 -14.50 -43.10
N ILE A 6 -11.77 -14.35 -43.78
CA ILE A 6 -10.45 -14.66 -43.22
C ILE A 6 -10.11 -13.70 -42.06
N ILE A 7 -10.39 -12.41 -42.22
CA ILE A 7 -10.16 -11.40 -41.16
C ILE A 7 -11.04 -11.70 -39.94
N LEU A 8 -12.31 -12.07 -40.16
CA LEU A 8 -13.25 -12.44 -39.11
C LEU A 8 -12.82 -13.71 -38.37
N PHE A 9 -12.31 -14.71 -39.10
CA PHE A 9 -11.83 -15.96 -38.50
C PHE A 9 -10.62 -15.71 -37.57
N PHE A 10 -9.65 -14.90 -38.01
CA PHE A 10 -8.48 -14.58 -37.20
C PHE A 10 -8.80 -13.73 -35.95
N THR A 11 -9.80 -12.83 -36.04
CA THR A 11 -10.23 -12.03 -34.89
C THR A 11 -10.95 -12.88 -33.84
N VAL A 12 -11.80 -13.82 -34.25
CA VAL A 12 -12.50 -14.73 -33.33
C VAL A 12 -11.54 -15.73 -32.68
N ALA A 13 -10.56 -16.25 -33.43
CA ALA A 13 -9.55 -17.16 -32.90
C ALA A 13 -8.62 -16.50 -31.87
N GLY A 14 -8.28 -15.21 -32.05
CA GLY A 14 -7.44 -14.46 -31.11
C GLY A 14 -8.12 -14.15 -29.77
N ALA A 15 -9.45 -14.03 -29.75
CA ALA A 15 -10.21 -13.75 -28.53
C ALA A 15 -10.23 -14.92 -27.51
N GLN A 16 -9.92 -16.14 -27.94
CA GLN A 16 -9.91 -17.33 -27.06
C GLN A 16 -8.70 -17.37 -26.11
N PHE A 17 -7.69 -16.52 -26.31
CA PHE A 17 -6.46 -16.49 -25.50
C PHE A 17 -6.40 -15.32 -24.50
N SER A 18 -7.47 -14.55 -24.34
CA SER A 18 -7.50 -13.48 -23.34
C SER A 18 -7.77 -14.04 -21.96
N PHE A 19 -6.74 -14.11 -21.12
CA PHE A 19 -6.92 -14.26 -19.68
C PHE A 19 -7.53 -12.97 -19.14
N ALA A 20 -8.84 -12.95 -18.94
CA ALA A 20 -9.49 -11.89 -18.19
C ALA A 20 -9.05 -12.00 -16.72
N GLN A 21 -7.97 -11.29 -16.36
CA GLN A 21 -7.50 -11.23 -15.00
C GLN A 21 -8.33 -10.17 -14.26
N GLN A 22 -9.19 -10.61 -13.34
CA GLN A 22 -9.83 -9.70 -12.42
C GLN A 22 -8.76 -9.18 -11.45
N MET A 23 -8.38 -7.92 -11.61
CA MET A 23 -7.52 -7.27 -10.62
C MET A 23 -8.29 -7.21 -9.29
N PRO A 24 -7.69 -7.67 -8.17
CA PRO A 24 -8.29 -7.47 -6.86
C PRO A 24 -8.49 -5.98 -6.62
N LEU A 25 -9.74 -5.55 -6.49
CA LEU A 25 -10.07 -4.16 -6.23
C LEU A 25 -9.87 -3.88 -4.73
N TYR A 26 -8.66 -3.50 -4.33
CA TYR A 26 -8.39 -3.08 -2.95
C TYR A 26 -8.97 -1.68 -2.73
N SER A 27 -10.19 -1.59 -2.19
CA SER A 27 -10.87 -0.30 -1.93
C SER A 27 -10.04 0.64 -1.05
N GLN A 28 -9.15 0.11 -0.21
CA GLN A 28 -8.29 0.88 0.68
C GLN A 28 -7.16 1.63 -0.05
N TYR A 29 -6.74 1.20 -1.25
CA TYR A 29 -5.69 1.87 -2.03
C TYR A 29 -6.02 3.34 -2.31
N LEU A 30 -7.31 3.62 -2.54
CA LEU A 30 -7.77 4.97 -2.86
C LEU A 30 -7.54 5.96 -1.71
N TYR A 31 -7.51 5.46 -0.47
CA TYR A 31 -7.37 6.26 0.75
C TYR A 31 -5.93 6.31 1.25
N ASN A 32 -5.11 5.29 0.96
CA ASN A 32 -3.72 5.26 1.43
C ASN A 32 -2.79 4.51 0.46
N LYS A 33 -2.24 5.27 -0.50
CA LYS A 33 -1.29 4.75 -1.50
C LYS A 33 0.03 4.29 -0.87
N PHE A 34 0.43 4.90 0.24
CA PHE A 34 1.69 4.62 0.94
C PHE A 34 1.74 3.19 1.50
N LEU A 35 0.62 2.68 2.03
CA LEU A 35 0.58 1.31 2.59
C LEU A 35 0.89 0.22 1.56
N ILE A 36 0.71 0.52 0.26
CA ILE A 36 0.92 -0.43 -0.83
C ILE A 36 2.23 -0.14 -1.56
N ASN A 37 2.54 1.13 -1.80
CA ASN A 37 3.74 1.54 -2.53
C ASN A 37 4.64 2.46 -1.68
N PRO A 38 5.86 2.01 -1.31
CA PRO A 38 6.80 2.81 -0.52
C PRO A 38 7.32 4.04 -1.27
N ALA A 39 7.31 4.03 -2.61
CA ALA A 39 7.68 5.18 -3.42
C ALA A 39 6.65 6.32 -3.32
N ALA A 40 5.42 6.04 -2.87
CA ALA A 40 4.41 7.07 -2.62
C ALA A 40 4.66 7.84 -1.32
N ALA A 41 5.56 7.37 -0.44
CA ALA A 41 5.87 8.04 0.83
C ALA A 41 6.28 9.50 0.59
N GLY A 42 5.46 10.46 1.01
CA GLY A 42 5.78 11.88 0.81
C GLY A 42 5.76 12.36 -0.65
N SER A 43 5.16 11.63 -1.59
CA SER A 43 5.00 12.06 -3.00
C SER A 43 4.21 13.37 -3.12
N GLU A 44 3.26 13.58 -2.22
CA GLU A 44 2.35 14.73 -2.20
C GLU A 44 3.01 16.02 -1.66
N GLY A 45 4.22 15.90 -1.09
CA GLY A 45 5.02 17.05 -0.67
C GLY A 45 4.63 17.70 0.66
N TYR A 46 3.58 17.21 1.33
CA TYR A 46 3.22 17.57 2.70
C TYR A 46 3.36 16.37 3.65
N THR A 47 3.34 16.67 4.95
CA THR A 47 3.21 15.64 5.99
C THR A 47 1.75 15.20 6.07
N SER A 48 1.47 13.91 5.90
CA SER A 48 0.12 13.36 6.03
C SER A 48 0.07 12.32 7.13
N PHE A 49 -1.02 12.32 7.87
CA PHE A 49 -1.33 11.36 8.91
C PHE A 49 -2.69 10.75 8.60
N ASN A 50 -2.77 9.43 8.48
CA ASN A 50 -4.02 8.73 8.16
C ASN A 50 -4.28 7.63 9.17
N ILE A 51 -5.50 7.64 9.71
CA ILE A 51 -6.07 6.55 10.51
C ILE A 51 -7.21 5.95 9.70
N THR A 52 -7.27 4.63 9.60
CA THR A 52 -8.37 3.94 8.94
C THR A 52 -8.82 2.79 9.83
N ALA A 53 -10.12 2.74 10.08
CA ALA A 53 -10.79 1.61 10.72
C ALA A 53 -11.78 1.03 9.71
N ARG A 54 -11.70 -0.27 9.49
CA ARG A 54 -12.58 -0.98 8.56
C ARG A 54 -13.09 -2.24 9.23
N GLU A 55 -14.40 -2.35 9.29
CA GLU A 55 -15.07 -3.56 9.72
C GLU A 55 -15.89 -4.08 8.53
N GLN A 56 -15.77 -5.37 8.25
CA GLN A 56 -16.61 -6.03 7.25
C GLN A 56 -17.59 -6.95 7.95
N TRP A 57 -18.72 -7.29 7.31
CA TRP A 57 -19.66 -8.29 7.83
C TRP A 57 -20.09 -7.96 9.28
N ILE A 58 -20.45 -6.70 9.50
CA ILE A 58 -20.88 -6.19 10.80
C ILE A 58 -22.04 -7.05 11.32
N GLY A 59 -21.93 -7.54 12.54
CA GLY A 59 -22.92 -8.42 13.17
C GLY A 59 -22.56 -9.92 13.22
N TYR A 60 -21.50 -10.35 12.52
CA TYR A 60 -20.99 -11.72 12.61
C TYR A 60 -19.85 -11.82 13.64
N ALA A 61 -19.84 -12.90 14.43
CA ALA A 61 -18.73 -13.24 15.31
C ALA A 61 -17.48 -13.57 14.45
N GLY A 62 -16.31 -13.05 14.84
CA GLY A 62 -15.08 -13.24 14.08
C GLY A 62 -14.97 -12.43 12.78
N ALA A 63 -15.91 -11.50 12.53
CA ALA A 63 -15.90 -10.63 11.36
C ALA A 63 -14.54 -9.94 11.10
N PRO A 64 -14.09 -9.80 9.83
CA PRO A 64 -12.82 -9.17 9.49
C PRO A 64 -12.79 -7.70 9.91
N ARG A 65 -11.77 -7.32 10.68
CA ARG A 65 -11.52 -5.95 11.12
C ARG A 65 -10.08 -5.56 10.82
N THR A 66 -9.91 -4.40 10.21
CA THR A 66 -8.62 -3.83 9.82
C THR A 66 -8.51 -2.44 10.41
N TYR A 67 -7.45 -2.21 11.18
CA TYR A 67 -7.06 -0.89 11.64
C TYR A 67 -5.69 -0.56 11.06
N SER A 68 -5.54 0.61 10.47
CA SER A 68 -4.24 1.09 9.99
C SER A 68 -3.97 2.51 10.46
N LEU A 69 -2.75 2.72 10.91
CA LEU A 69 -2.18 4.02 11.23
C LEU A 69 -1.02 4.25 10.27
N SER A 70 -0.97 5.41 9.63
CA SER A 70 0.16 5.75 8.79
C SER A 70 0.54 7.22 8.94
N TYR A 71 1.83 7.47 8.85
CA TYR A 71 2.41 8.78 8.85
C TYR A 71 3.45 8.83 7.75
N GLN A 72 3.39 9.84 6.89
CA GLN A 72 4.40 10.06 5.87
C GLN A 72 4.72 11.54 5.78
N THR A 73 5.97 11.84 5.46
CA THR A 73 6.44 13.22 5.33
C THR A 73 7.54 13.31 4.27
N ARG A 74 7.57 14.43 3.56
CA ARG A 74 8.69 14.81 2.71
C ARG A 74 9.60 15.75 3.49
N PHE A 75 10.81 15.30 3.79
CA PHE A 75 11.76 16.05 4.60
C PHE A 75 12.93 16.53 3.74
N THR A 76 12.99 17.81 3.37
CA THR A 76 14.20 18.46 2.80
C THR A 76 14.04 20.00 2.85
N LYS A 77 15.17 20.72 2.77
CA LYS A 77 15.28 22.20 2.79
C LYS A 77 14.24 22.90 1.91
N LYS A 78 13.47 23.79 2.52
CA LYS A 78 12.67 24.81 1.81
C LYS A 78 13.64 25.72 1.07
N LYS A 79 13.57 25.78 -0.26
CA LYS A 79 14.28 26.82 -1.02
C LYS A 79 13.32 27.97 -1.26
N TYR A 80 13.81 29.18 -1.04
CA TYR A 80 13.06 30.38 -1.39
C TYR A 80 13.45 30.77 -2.81
N SER A 81 12.50 30.74 -3.73
CA SER A 81 12.69 31.31 -5.07
C SER A 81 12.25 32.77 -5.04
N LEU A 82 13.13 33.66 -5.50
CA LEU A 82 12.83 35.08 -5.65
C LEU A 82 12.07 35.28 -6.97
N ASP A 83 10.79 35.64 -6.88
CA ASP A 83 9.98 36.01 -8.04
C ASP A 83 10.21 37.51 -8.31
N LYS A 84 11.06 37.82 -9.30
CA LYS A 84 11.41 39.21 -9.67
C LYS A 84 10.37 39.73 -10.67
N ASN A 85 9.54 40.68 -10.26
CA ASN A 85 8.72 41.45 -11.18
C ASN A 85 9.47 42.73 -11.58
N ILE A 86 9.46 43.08 -12.87
CA ILE A 86 10.15 44.26 -13.43
C ILE A 86 9.62 45.57 -12.83
N PHE A 87 8.38 45.57 -12.30
CA PHE A 87 7.71 46.74 -11.71
C PHE A 87 7.06 46.46 -10.34
N GLY A 88 7.37 45.34 -9.68
CA GLY A 88 6.67 44.92 -8.46
C GLY A 88 7.61 44.43 -7.37
N ASN A 89 7.21 44.64 -6.11
CA ASN A 89 7.92 44.16 -4.94
C ASN A 89 8.29 42.68 -5.09
N ASN A 90 9.57 42.36 -4.86
CA ASN A 90 10.07 40.99 -4.87
C ASN A 90 9.27 40.15 -3.87
N LYS A 91 8.59 39.11 -4.36
CA LYS A 91 7.89 38.15 -3.50
C LYS A 91 8.77 36.91 -3.35
N TYR A 92 9.07 36.54 -2.12
CA TYR A 92 9.71 35.27 -1.80
C TYR A 92 8.64 34.18 -1.79
N ARG A 93 8.75 33.18 -2.67
CA ARG A 93 7.89 31.97 -2.64
C ARG A 93 8.70 30.78 -2.12
N ALA A 94 8.17 30.08 -1.13
CA ALA A 94 8.76 28.84 -0.66
C ALA A 94 8.46 27.73 -1.68
N LYS A 95 9.51 27.18 -2.32
CA LYS A 95 9.41 26.02 -3.20
C LYS A 95 9.87 24.79 -2.41
N THR A 96 8.94 23.89 -2.13
CA THR A 96 9.23 22.61 -1.45
C THR A 96 9.85 21.64 -2.47
N GLU A 97 11.17 21.75 -2.70
CA GLU A 97 11.92 20.86 -3.61
C GLU A 97 12.39 19.56 -2.94
N GLY A 98 11.73 19.12 -1.87
CA GLY A 98 12.21 17.94 -1.16
C GLY A 98 12.24 16.71 -2.05
N ARG A 99 13.38 16.03 -2.05
CA ARG A 99 13.59 14.82 -2.84
C ARG A 99 13.46 13.57 -2.00
N THR A 100 13.47 13.68 -0.68
CA THR A 100 13.42 12.51 0.21
C THR A 100 12.12 12.48 0.99
N GLY A 101 11.48 11.33 1.02
CA GLY A 101 10.30 11.05 1.85
C GLY A 101 10.55 9.90 2.80
N LEU A 102 9.87 9.93 3.94
CA LEU A 102 9.87 8.86 4.94
C LEU A 102 8.43 8.60 5.30
N GLY A 103 8.09 7.32 5.41
CA GLY A 103 6.80 6.89 5.89
C GLY A 103 6.93 5.77 6.91
N ILE A 104 6.03 5.78 7.87
CA ILE A 104 5.83 4.69 8.83
C ILE A 104 4.36 4.28 8.79
N GLY A 105 4.11 2.99 8.89
CA GLY A 105 2.79 2.40 8.89
C GLY A 105 2.69 1.31 9.94
N LEU A 106 1.59 1.29 10.67
CA LEU A 106 1.19 0.18 11.53
C LEU A 106 -0.15 -0.32 11.03
N ILE A 107 -0.27 -1.62 10.82
CA ILE A 107 -1.50 -2.27 10.38
C ILE A 107 -1.81 -3.38 11.36
N SER A 108 -3.04 -3.44 11.83
CA SER A 108 -3.56 -4.53 12.63
C SER A 108 -4.81 -5.08 11.96
N ASP A 109 -4.69 -6.29 11.43
CA ASP A 109 -5.76 -7.04 10.80
C ASP A 109 -6.17 -8.20 11.69
N LYS A 110 -7.47 -8.36 11.91
CA LYS A 110 -8.07 -9.53 12.56
C LYS A 110 -9.06 -10.15 11.57
N ASN A 111 -8.88 -11.44 11.28
CA ASN A 111 -9.75 -12.20 10.41
C ASN A 111 -10.11 -13.52 11.10
N GLY A 112 -11.22 -13.54 11.83
CA GLY A 112 -11.63 -14.66 12.66
C GLY A 112 -10.57 -15.00 13.72
N LEU A 113 -10.02 -16.21 13.62
CA LEU A 113 -9.04 -16.78 14.54
C LEU A 113 -7.61 -16.26 14.32
N VAL A 114 -7.36 -15.61 13.18
CA VAL A 114 -6.03 -15.13 12.79
C VAL A 114 -5.94 -13.63 13.01
N GLN A 115 -4.95 -13.21 13.79
CA GLN A 115 -4.58 -11.81 13.99
C GLN A 115 -3.19 -11.56 13.38
N ARG A 116 -3.07 -10.50 12.60
CA ARG A 116 -1.84 -10.05 11.96
C ARG A 116 -1.58 -8.61 12.36
N THR A 117 -0.46 -8.37 13.01
CA THR A 117 0.02 -7.01 13.28
C THR A 117 1.29 -6.78 12.47
N GLY A 118 1.25 -5.81 11.57
CA GLY A 118 2.36 -5.40 10.73
C GLY A 118 2.89 -4.04 11.12
N PHE A 119 4.21 -3.87 11.04
CA PHE A 119 4.84 -2.57 10.95
C PHE A 119 5.50 -2.41 9.58
N GLN A 120 5.57 -1.17 9.11
CA GLN A 120 6.18 -0.79 7.87
C GLN A 120 6.98 0.48 8.09
N VAL A 121 8.20 0.51 7.60
CA VAL A 121 9.03 1.70 7.48
C VAL A 121 9.43 1.81 6.02
N ALA A 122 9.26 2.98 5.43
CA ALA A 122 9.68 3.22 4.06
C ALA A 122 10.46 4.53 3.93
N TYR A 123 11.37 4.51 2.97
CA TYR A 123 12.15 5.64 2.53
C TYR A 123 11.95 5.80 1.03
N SER A 124 11.66 7.02 0.58
CA SER A 124 11.44 7.33 -0.82
C SER A 124 12.37 8.43 -1.31
N TYR A 125 12.67 8.38 -2.61
CA TYR A 125 13.42 9.38 -3.34
C TYR A 125 12.64 9.83 -4.57
N HIS A 126 12.39 11.13 -4.68
CA HIS A 126 11.60 11.78 -5.72
C HIS A 126 12.48 12.68 -6.58
N VAL A 127 12.45 12.45 -7.89
CA VAL A 127 13.15 13.24 -8.91
C VAL A 127 12.12 13.85 -9.84
N TRP A 128 12.15 15.18 -9.97
CA TRP A 128 11.36 15.88 -10.98
C TRP A 128 12.11 15.81 -12.31
N VAL A 129 11.50 15.14 -13.30
CA VAL A 129 12.05 15.05 -14.67
C VAL A 129 11.56 16.23 -15.50
N GLN A 130 10.32 16.65 -15.27
CA GLN A 130 9.67 17.79 -15.92
C GLN A 130 8.72 18.45 -14.91
N ASP A 131 8.21 19.65 -15.20
CA ASP A 131 7.40 20.44 -14.24
C ASP A 131 6.15 19.70 -13.72
N TYR A 132 5.63 18.71 -14.47
CA TYR A 132 4.47 17.89 -14.11
C TYR A 132 4.80 16.42 -13.85
N THR A 133 6.04 15.98 -14.08
CA THR A 133 6.42 14.56 -14.03
C THR A 133 7.43 14.32 -12.92
N GLN A 134 6.99 13.60 -11.88
CA GLN A 134 7.82 13.16 -10.77
C GLN A 134 8.07 11.66 -10.87
N LEU A 135 9.34 11.27 -11.00
CA LEU A 135 9.79 9.90 -10.82
C LEU A 135 10.01 9.67 -9.33
N SER A 136 9.45 8.59 -8.78
CA SER A 136 9.59 8.25 -7.36
C SER A 136 10.10 6.82 -7.22
N MET A 137 11.12 6.66 -6.39
CA MET A 137 11.71 5.37 -6.03
C MET A 137 11.54 5.18 -4.53
N GLY A 138 11.30 3.96 -4.06
CA GLY A 138 11.05 3.71 -2.65
C GLY A 138 11.58 2.37 -2.20
N LEU A 139 12.13 2.34 -0.99
CA LEU A 139 12.55 1.15 -0.27
C LEU A 139 11.69 1.03 0.98
N ALA A 140 11.12 -0.14 1.22
CA ALA A 140 10.41 -0.44 2.46
C ALA A 140 11.02 -1.64 3.17
N ALA A 141 10.95 -1.58 4.49
CA ALA A 141 11.11 -2.68 5.40
C ALA A 141 9.79 -2.90 6.13
N THR A 142 9.28 -4.12 6.10
CA THR A 142 8.08 -4.53 6.83
C THR A 142 8.40 -5.66 7.78
N GLY A 143 7.65 -5.74 8.86
CA GLY A 143 7.68 -6.88 9.77
C GLY A 143 6.27 -7.23 10.18
N TYR A 144 5.88 -8.49 10.02
CA TYR A 144 4.56 -8.98 10.42
C TYR A 144 4.67 -9.95 11.58
N HIS A 145 3.82 -9.78 12.58
CA HIS A 145 3.62 -10.70 13.68
C HIS A 145 2.24 -11.35 13.56
N TYR A 146 2.20 -12.68 13.50
CA TYR A 146 0.98 -13.46 13.36
C TYR A 146 0.65 -14.18 14.66
N ILE A 147 -0.59 -14.05 15.14
CA ILE A 147 -1.11 -14.77 16.30
C ILE A 147 -2.36 -15.52 15.86
N ILE A 148 -2.44 -16.80 16.21
CA ILE A 148 -3.63 -17.63 15.97
C ILE A 148 -4.24 -17.96 17.33
N ASN A 149 -5.44 -17.45 17.58
CA ASN A 149 -6.20 -17.76 18.78
C ASN A 149 -7.08 -18.97 18.49
N ALA A 150 -6.67 -20.12 19.03
CA ALA A 150 -7.35 -21.41 18.90
C ALA A 150 -8.40 -21.66 20.02
N ASP A 151 -8.75 -20.64 20.81
CA ASP A 151 -9.58 -20.84 22.00
C ASP A 151 -11.10 -20.62 21.75
N ASP A 152 -11.50 -20.14 20.56
CA ASP A 152 -12.88 -19.69 20.29
C ASP A 152 -13.77 -20.74 19.59
N GLU A 153 -13.22 -21.86 19.12
CA GLU A 153 -14.02 -22.99 18.62
C GLU A 153 -13.44 -24.31 19.16
N SER A 154 -14.27 -25.12 19.80
CA SER A 154 -13.89 -26.45 20.25
C SER A 154 -13.50 -27.30 19.04
N PHE A 155 -12.19 -27.42 18.79
CA PHE A 155 -11.69 -28.29 17.75
C PHE A 155 -12.22 -29.70 18.00
N LYS A 156 -12.97 -30.20 17.01
CA LYS A 156 -13.74 -31.45 17.10
C LYS A 156 -12.88 -32.70 17.25
N ASP A 157 -11.56 -32.55 17.10
CA ASP A 157 -10.59 -33.63 17.22
C ASP A 157 -9.34 -33.19 18.01
N PRO A 158 -9.17 -33.66 19.27
CA PRO A 158 -8.00 -33.40 20.11
C PRO A 158 -6.69 -34.04 19.62
N SER A 159 -6.74 -34.89 18.59
CA SER A 159 -5.60 -35.71 18.15
C SER A 159 -4.89 -35.21 16.90
N GLU A 160 -5.27 -34.05 16.35
CA GLU A 160 -4.60 -33.46 15.18
C GLU A 160 -3.25 -32.81 15.56
N PRO A 161 -2.09 -33.35 15.11
CA PRO A 161 -0.76 -32.86 15.50
C PRO A 161 -0.41 -31.48 14.93
N TRP A 162 -1.17 -31.01 13.94
CA TRP A 162 -0.97 -29.71 13.29
C TRP A 162 -1.56 -28.55 14.11
N LEU A 163 -2.46 -28.82 15.05
CA LEU A 163 -3.22 -27.81 15.78
C LEU A 163 -2.89 -27.67 17.27
N THR A 164 -2.15 -28.62 17.85
CA THR A 164 -2.13 -28.83 19.30
C THR A 164 -0.97 -28.18 20.06
N ASP A 165 0.07 -27.64 19.40
CA ASP A 165 1.18 -27.02 20.17
C ASP A 165 1.95 -25.88 19.46
N ASN A 166 1.95 -25.82 18.12
CA ASN A 166 2.83 -24.90 17.37
C ASN A 166 2.15 -23.67 16.71
N LEU A 167 0.81 -23.59 16.65
CA LEU A 167 0.10 -22.47 16.00
C LEU A 167 -0.05 -21.21 16.88
N ARG A 168 0.10 -21.34 18.20
CA ARG A 168 0.15 -20.19 19.13
C ARG A 168 1.45 -19.38 19.02
N ARG A 169 2.43 -19.87 18.24
CA ARG A 169 3.75 -19.26 18.12
C ARG A 169 3.66 -18.03 17.21
N GLY A 170 3.90 -16.86 17.81
CA GLY A 170 4.07 -15.61 17.11
C GLY A 170 5.14 -15.70 16.03
N VAL A 171 4.75 -15.82 14.75
CA VAL A 171 5.74 -15.85 13.66
C VAL A 171 6.03 -14.42 13.25
N PHE A 172 7.30 -14.02 13.36
CA PHE A 172 7.78 -12.74 12.86
C PHE A 172 8.36 -12.91 11.45
N VAL A 173 7.80 -12.21 10.48
CA VAL A 173 8.23 -12.25 9.07
C VAL A 173 8.73 -10.87 8.65
N PRO A 174 10.05 -10.62 8.64
CA PRO A 174 10.62 -9.42 8.06
C PRO A 174 10.66 -9.53 6.52
N ASP A 175 10.42 -8.43 5.83
CA ASP A 175 10.51 -8.33 4.37
C ASP A 175 11.10 -6.97 3.95
N LEU A 176 11.81 -6.95 2.82
CA LEU A 176 12.42 -5.77 2.22
C LEU A 176 12.00 -5.70 0.76
N TYR A 177 11.40 -4.60 0.33
CA TYR A 177 10.94 -4.46 -1.06
C TYR A 177 11.11 -3.06 -1.62
N PHE A 178 11.23 -3.00 -2.94
CA PHE A 178 11.30 -1.78 -3.72
C PHE A 178 9.92 -1.45 -4.32
N GLY A 179 9.64 -0.17 -4.57
CA GLY A 179 8.38 0.36 -5.11
C GLY A 179 7.64 -0.59 -6.05
N ARG A 180 6.37 -0.87 -5.72
CA ARG A 180 5.50 -1.90 -6.31
C ARG A 180 4.47 -1.31 -7.27
#